data_AF-A0A846HF20-F1
#
_entry.id   AF-A0A846HF20-F1
#
_cell.length_a   1.000
_cell.length_b   1.000
_cell.length_c   1.000
_cell.angle_alpha   90.00
_cell.angle_beta   90.00
_cell.angle_gamma   90.00
#
_symmetry.space_group_name_H-M   'P 1'
#
loop_
_entity.id
_entity.type
_entity.pdbx_description
1 polymer ?
#
loop_
_entity_poly.entity_id
_entity_poly.type
_entity_poly.pdbx_seq_one_letter_code
_entity_poly.pdbx_strand_id
1 'polypeptide(L)' 'MKAIQTTATVTSDGKITLQLPPDIPPGEHQVVVIIDEKLSEKEVIKEKRPPLDFPVIHVDSFPENLSLRREDMYGDDGR' A
#
# COMPACT_ATOMS: atom_id res chain seq x y z
N MET A 1 -15.35 -31.69 11.65
CA MET A 1 -15.56 -30.36 11.03
C MET A 1 -15.34 -30.49 9.54
N LYS A 2 -16.38 -30.32 8.71
CA LYS A 2 -16.22 -30.20 7.26
C LYS A 2 -16.27 -28.71 6.93
N ALA A 3 -15.21 -28.16 6.35
CA ALA A 3 -15.19 -26.79 5.87
C ALA A 3 -15.54 -26.81 4.37
N ILE A 4 -16.59 -26.10 3.99
CA ILE A 4 -16.98 -25.93 2.59
C ILE A 4 -16.49 -24.55 2.17
N GLN A 5 -15.50 -24.53 1.28
CA GLN A 5 -15.04 -23.31 0.64
C GLN A 5 -15.76 -23.18 -0.69
N THR A 6 -16.59 -22.16 -0.82
CA THR A 6 -17.25 -21.83 -2.08
C THR A 6 -17.14 -20.34 -2.34
N THR A 7 -17.02 -19.97 -3.61
CA THR A 7 -17.06 -18.58 -4.04
C THR A 7 -18.50 -18.11 -4.04
N ALA A 8 -18.80 -17.05 -3.30
CA ALA A 8 -20.11 -16.43 -3.27
C ALA A 8 -20.05 -15.08 -4.00
N THR A 9 -21.00 -14.82 -4.89
CA THR A 9 -21.10 -13.53 -5.57
C THR A 9 -21.91 -12.60 -4.69
N VAL A 10 -21.31 -11.46 -4.32
CA VAL A 10 -22.01 -10.38 -3.62
C VAL A 10 -22.71 -9.53 -4.68
N THR A 11 -24.05 -9.48 -4.66
CA THR A 11 -24.79 -8.61 -5.57
C THR A 11 -24.70 -7.15 -5.10
N SER A 12 -24.95 -6.20 -6.01
CA SER A 12 -24.92 -4.74 -5.71
C SER A 12 -25.85 -4.31 -4.58
N ASP A 13 -26.81 -5.16 -4.20
CA ASP A 13 -27.74 -4.94 -3.09
C ASP A 13 -27.20 -5.44 -1.74
N GLY A 14 -25.93 -5.85 -1.67
CA GLY A 14 -25.30 -6.38 -0.46
C GLY A 14 -25.81 -7.77 -0.04
N LYS A 15 -26.47 -8.50 -0.95
CA LYS A 15 -26.95 -9.86 -0.72
C LYS A 15 -25.93 -10.87 -1.23
N ILE A 16 -25.65 -11.89 -0.41
CA ILE A 16 -24.80 -13.03 -0.78
C ILE A 16 -25.72 -14.16 -1.24
N THR A 17 -25.65 -14.54 -2.52
CA THR A 17 -26.31 -15.76 -3.00
C THR A 17 -25.29 -16.91 -2.98
N LEU A 18 -25.58 -17.92 -2.15
CA LEU A 18 -24.77 -19.12 -2.01
C LEU A 18 -25.55 -20.31 -2.54
N GLN A 19 -25.03 -21.00 -3.56
CA GLN A 19 -25.60 -22.28 -3.99
C GLN A 19 -24.84 -23.39 -3.28
N LEU A 20 -25.44 -23.98 -2.24
CA LEU A 20 -24.85 -25.12 -1.55
C LEU A 20 -24.98 -26.37 -2.44
N PRO A 21 -23.92 -27.18 -2.57
CA PRO A 21 -24.01 -28.45 -3.29
C PRO A 21 -24.99 -29.41 -2.60
N PRO A 22 -25.64 -30.32 -3.36
CA PRO A 22 -26.67 -31.23 -2.85
C PRO A 22 -26.14 -32.31 -1.87
N ASP A 23 -24.84 -32.34 -1.61
CA ASP A 23 -24.15 -33.33 -0.75
C ASP A 23 -24.23 -33.00 0.75
N ILE A 24 -25.01 -31.98 1.13
CA ILE A 24 -25.19 -31.57 2.53
C ILE A 24 -26.53 -32.09 3.03
N PRO A 25 -26.55 -32.94 4.08
CA PRO A 25 -27.80 -33.42 4.64
C PRO A 25 -28.61 -32.24 5.20
N PRO A 26 -29.94 -32.24 5.04
CA PRO A 26 -30.79 -31.21 5.63
C PRO A 26 -30.61 -31.22 7.15
N GLY A 27 -30.30 -30.07 7.72
CA GLY A 27 -29.99 -29.94 9.15
C GLY A 27 -29.49 -28.54 9.49
N GLU A 28 -29.30 -28.28 10.78
CA GLU A 28 -28.71 -27.04 11.26
C GLU A 28 -27.20 -27.03 10.97
N HIS A 29 -26.75 -26.04 10.19
CA HIS A 29 -25.34 -25.87 9.86
C HIS A 29 -24.90 -24.45 10.23
N GLN A 30 -23.76 -24.36 10.91
CA GLN A 30 -23.14 -23.07 11.21
C GLN A 30 -22.40 -22.55 9.98
N VAL A 31 -22.83 -21.40 9.45
CA VAL A 31 -22.17 -20.72 8.33
C VAL A 31 -21.23 -19.66 8.90
N VAL A 32 -19.95 -19.74 8.54
CA VAL A 32 -18.94 -18.73 8.90
C VAL A 32 -18.52 -18.02 7.61
N VAL A 33 -18.86 -16.75 7.49
CA VAL A 33 -18.46 -15.91 6.35
C VAL A 33 -17.21 -15.14 6.75
N ILE A 34 -16.10 -15.38 6.05
CA ILE A 34 -14.85 -14.65 6.22
C ILE A 34 -14.70 -13.76 4.99
N ILE A 35 -14.82 -12.45 5.20
CA ILE A 35 -14.58 -11.45 4.16
C ILE A 35 -13.11 -11.06 4.27
N ASP A 36 -12.28 -11.62 3.40
CA ASP A 36 -10.91 -11.15 3.20
C ASP A 36 -10.98 -10.11 2.07
N GLU A 37 -11.05 -8.83 2.45
CA GLU A 37 -10.87 -7.73 1.50
C GLU A 37 -9.40 -7.74 1.05
N LYS A 38 -9.11 -8.58 0.06
CA LYS A 38 -8.06 -8.25 -0.90
C LYS A 38 -8.60 -7.04 -1.62
N LEU A 39 -8.24 -5.84 -1.14
CA LEU A 39 -8.13 -4.68 -2.01
C LEU A 39 -7.47 -5.23 -3.25
N SER A 40 -8.25 -5.43 -4.32
CA SER A 40 -7.63 -5.61 -5.61
C SER A 40 -6.70 -4.42 -5.68
N GLU A 41 -5.44 -4.68 -5.99
CA GLU A 41 -4.66 -3.67 -6.66
C GLU A 41 -5.51 -3.34 -7.89
N LYS A 42 -6.50 -2.44 -7.72
CA LYS A 42 -6.95 -1.55 -8.77
C LYS A 42 -5.63 -1.16 -9.34
N GLU A 43 -5.39 -1.62 -10.56
CA GLU A 43 -4.24 -1.27 -11.35
C GLU A 43 -4.14 0.24 -11.20
N VAL A 44 -3.33 0.68 -10.24
CA VAL A 44 -2.93 2.06 -10.14
C VAL A 44 -2.02 2.06 -11.32
N ILE A 45 -2.61 2.36 -12.49
CA ILE A 45 -1.91 2.79 -13.67
C ILE A 45 -0.98 3.83 -13.08
N LYS A 46 0.27 3.43 -12.84
CA LYS A 46 1.29 4.30 -12.30
C LYS A 46 1.56 5.20 -13.47
N GLU A 47 0.69 6.19 -13.67
CA GLU A 47 0.89 7.24 -14.64
C GLU A 47 2.31 7.72 -14.36
N LYS A 48 3.14 7.58 -15.39
CA LYS A 48 4.56 7.84 -15.30
C LYS A 48 4.68 9.30 -14.96
N ARG A 49 4.94 9.61 -13.68
CA ARG A 49 4.99 10.99 -13.20
C ARG A 49 5.98 11.75 -14.08
N PRO A 50 5.60 12.94 -14.58
CA PRO A 50 6.54 13.74 -15.34
C PRO A 50 7.79 14.00 -14.48
N PRO A 51 8.99 14.03 -15.09
CA PRO A 51 10.20 14.39 -14.37
C PRO A 51 10.04 15.80 -13.80
N LEU A 52 10.50 15.99 -12.56
CA LEU A 52 10.47 17.29 -11.90
C LEU A 52 11.53 18.20 -12.54
N ASP A 53 11.12 19.38 -12.97
CA ASP A 53 12.00 20.41 -13.52
C ASP A 53 12.47 21.31 -12.37
N PHE A 54 13.65 21.01 -11.81
CA PHE A 54 14.26 21.79 -10.74
C PHE A 54 15.26 22.79 -11.31
N PRO A 55 15.31 24.03 -10.80
CA PRO A 55 16.35 24.97 -11.20
C PRO A 55 17.73 24.42 -10.83
N VAL A 56 18.64 24.41 -11.80
CA VAL A 56 20.04 24.01 -11.59
C VAL A 56 20.79 25.20 -11.00
N ILE A 57 21.31 25.04 -9.78
CA ILE A 57 22.22 26.01 -9.18
C ILE A 57 23.62 25.77 -9.74
N HIS A 58 24.16 26.74 -10.49
CA HIS A 58 25.56 26.75 -10.89
C HIS A 58 26.37 27.56 -9.87
N VAL A 59 27.42 26.95 -9.31
CA VAL A 59 28.36 27.63 -8.41
C VAL A 59 29.69 27.75 -9.14
N ASP A 60 30.08 28.96 -9.50
CA ASP A 60 31.27 29.22 -10.32
C ASP A 60 32.57 28.88 -9.57
N SER A 61 32.65 29.27 -8.30
CA SER A 61 33.78 28.95 -7.43
C SER A 61 33.37 28.99 -5.97
N PHE A 62 34.04 28.18 -5.16
CA PHE A 62 33.94 28.30 -3.71
C PHE A 62 34.82 29.46 -3.23
N PRO A 63 34.44 30.16 -2.13
CA PRO A 63 35.29 31.15 -1.51
C PRO A 63 36.65 30.57 -1.13
N GLU A 64 37.74 31.32 -1.34
CA GLU A 64 39.10 30.87 -1.03
C GLU A 64 39.28 30.53 0.46
N ASN A 65 38.50 31.15 1.34
CA ASN A 65 38.50 30.95 2.78
C ASN A 65 37.33 30.08 3.29
N LEU A 66 36.69 29.30 2.40
CA LEU A 66 35.63 28.39 2.82
C LEU A 66 36.22 27.27 3.69
N SER A 67 35.89 27.30 4.98
CA SER A 67 36.18 26.18 5.88
C SER A 67 35.02 25.18 5.91
N LEU A 68 35.33 23.91 5.69
CA LEU A 68 34.40 22.78 5.83
C LEU A 68 34.64 22.00 7.13
N ARG A 69 35.35 22.61 8.08
CA ARG A 69 35.57 22.03 9.41
C ARG A 69 34.28 22.05 10.22
N ARG A 70 34.12 21.06 11.09
CA ARG A 70 32.92 20.92 11.93
C ARG A 70 32.76 22.11 12.87
N GLU A 71 33.87 22.61 13.39
CA GLU A 71 33.95 23.78 14.25
C GLU A 71 33.39 25.02 13.54
N ASP A 72 33.75 25.24 12.28
CA ASP A 72 33.33 26.41 11.49
C ASP A 72 31.90 26.26 10.92
N MET A 73 31.47 25.05 10.58
CA MET A 73 30.12 24.77 10.05
C MET A 73 29.05 24.71 11.14
N TYR A 74 29.39 24.17 12.32
CA TYR A 74 28.43 23.87 13.38
C TYR A 74 28.70 24.62 14.69
N GLY A 75 29.75 25.44 14.75
CA GLY A 75 30.13 26.16 15.97
C GLY A 75 30.54 25.24 17.12
N ASP A 76 30.93 24.00 16.80
CA ASP A 76 31.26 22.98 17.79
C ASP A 76 32.75 22.97 18.05
N ASP A 77 33.19 23.84 18.97
CA ASP A 77 34.57 24.01 19.40
C ASP A 77 34.98 23.09 20.56
N GLY A 78 34.19 22.04 20.83
CA GLY A 78 34.50 21.00 21.80
C GLY A 78 34.32 21.42 23.27
N ARG A 79 33.37 22.31 23.55
CA ARG A 79 33.01 22.75 24.92
C ARG A 79 31.71 22.14 25.44
#